data_AF-A0A6I1KJ56-F1
#
_entry.id   AF-A0A6I1KJ56-F1
#
_cell.length_a   1.000
_cell.length_b   1.000
_cell.length_c   1.000
_cell.angle_alpha   90.00
_cell.angle_beta   90.00
_cell.angle_gamma   90.00
#
_symmetry.space_group_name_H-M   'P 1'
#
loop_
_entity.id
_entity.type
_entity.pdbx_description
1 polymer ?
#
loop_
_entity_poly.entity_id
_entity_poly.type
_entity_poly.pdbx_seq_one_letter_code
_entity_poly.pdbx_strand_id
1 'polypeptide(L)' 'MRCEYKDDFKVDYSGSLHITKGDGVDLVVKGGQIPANAKACLDSAVSRNSCHELRAAAKAVTKTINEAFYKE' A
#
# COMPACT_ATOMS: atom_id res chain seq x y z
N MET A 1 -2.53 -10.79 -0.03
CA MET A 1 -1.50 -10.94 1.01
C MET A 1 -1.70 -9.86 2.05
N ARG A 2 -1.69 -10.24 3.33
CA ARG A 2 -1.90 -9.33 4.45
C ARG A 2 -0.66 -9.30 5.33
N CYS A 3 -0.21 -8.11 5.69
CA CYS A 3 0.87 -7.88 6.64
C CYS A 3 0.41 -6.90 7.72
N GLU A 4 0.56 -7.32 8.97
CA GLU A 4 0.30 -6.49 10.15
C GLU A 4 1.65 -6.15 10.79
N TYR A 5 1.88 -4.86 11.01
CA TYR A 5 3.13 -4.35 11.55
C TYR A 5 2.91 -3.88 12.99
N LYS A 6 3.96 -3.92 13.81
CA LYS A 6 3.93 -3.54 15.23
C LYS A 6 3.50 -2.09 15.53
N ASP A 7 3.38 -1.26 14.51
CA ASP A 7 3.10 0.19 14.59
C ASP A 7 1.62 0.48 14.22
N ASP A 8 0.74 -0.49 14.43
CA ASP A 8 -0.68 -0.48 14.02
C ASP A 8 -0.93 -0.21 12.53
N PHE A 9 0.12 -0.34 11.73
CA PHE A 9 0.05 -0.29 10.28
C PHE A 9 -0.34 -1.67 9.78
N LYS A 10 -1.35 -1.74 8.91
CA LYS A 10 -1.82 -2.97 8.30
C LYS A 10 -1.92 -2.74 6.81
N VAL A 11 -1.44 -3.70 6.04
CA VAL A 11 -1.52 -3.67 4.58
C VAL A 11 -2.15 -4.97 4.12
N ASP A 12 -3.26 -4.88 3.41
CA ASP A 12 -3.81 -5.98 2.62
C ASP A 12 -3.67 -5.63 1.13
N TYR A 13 -3.08 -6.55 0.37
CA TYR A 13 -2.97 -6.43 -1.07
C TYR A 13 -3.43 -7.72 -1.74
N SER A 14 -4.63 -7.68 -2.31
CA SER A 14 -5.29 -8.83 -2.94
C SER A 14 -5.90 -8.45 -4.29
N GLY A 15 -5.20 -7.58 -5.04
CA GLY A 15 -5.67 -6.95 -6.28
C GLY A 15 -6.14 -5.50 -6.09
N SER A 16 -6.58 -5.16 -4.88
CA SER A 16 -6.68 -3.79 -4.36
C SER A 16 -5.74 -3.64 -3.18
N LEU A 17 -5.24 -2.43 -2.96
CA LEU A 17 -4.38 -2.10 -1.83
C LEU A 17 -5.23 -1.46 -0.74
N HIS A 18 -5.30 -2.10 0.41
CA HIS A 18 -5.96 -1.60 1.60
C HIS A 18 -4.90 -1.32 2.66
N ILE A 19 -4.81 -0.08 3.12
CA ILE A 19 -3.88 0.36 4.15
C ILE A 19 -4.70 0.90 5.30
N THR A 20 -4.51 0.32 6.49
CA THR A 20 -5.11 0.82 7.72
C THR A 20 -3.99 1.23 8.67
N LYS A 21 -4.13 2.37 9.35
CA LYS A 21 -3.17 2.83 10.36
C LYS A 21 -3.89 3.46 11.55
N GLY A 22 -3.69 2.86 12.73
CA GLY A 22 -4.31 3.33 13.97
C GLY A 22 -5.85 3.39 13.87
N ASP A 23 -6.46 4.31 14.63
CA ASP A 23 -7.92 4.36 14.83
C ASP A 23 -8.67 5.26 13.82
N GLY A 24 -8.01 5.78 12.78
CA GLY A 24 -8.65 6.78 11.91
C GLY A 24 -8.15 6.86 10.46
N VAL A 25 -7.14 6.08 10.08
CA VAL A 25 -6.66 6.06 8.69
C VAL A 25 -7.04 4.74 8.06
N ASP A 26 -7.99 4.78 7.14
CA ASP A 26 -8.36 3.67 6.28
C ASP A 26 -8.32 4.13 4.82
N LEU A 27 -7.35 3.61 4.06
CA LEU A 27 -7.12 3.96 2.67
C LEU A 27 -7.31 2.73 1.81
N VAL A 28 -8.32 2.77 0.94
CA VAL A 28 -8.56 1.72 -0.06
C VAL A 28 -8.24 2.27 -1.45
N VAL A 29 -7.26 1.67 -2.10
CA VAL A 29 -6.84 2.00 -3.47
C VAL A 29 -7.19 0.83 -4.39
N LYS A 30 -8.08 1.07 -5.35
CA LYS A 30 -8.46 0.04 -6.32
C LYS A 30 -7.27 -0.26 -7.25
N GLY A 31 -7.11 -1.50 -7.68
CA GLY A 31 -5.96 -1.93 -8.51
C GLY A 31 -5.76 -1.16 -9.82
N GLY A 32 -6.82 -0.53 -10.37
CA GLY A 32 -6.73 0.35 -11.55
C GLY A 32 -6.30 1.79 -11.24
N GLN A 33 -6.34 2.20 -9.98
CA GLN A 33 -5.87 3.51 -9.49
C GLN A 33 -4.44 3.44 -8.96
N ILE A 34 -3.91 2.24 -8.75
CA ILE A 34 -2.53 2.03 -8.35
C ILE A 34 -1.65 2.27 -9.58
N PRO A 35 -0.70 3.21 -9.54
CA PRO A 35 0.19 3.45 -10.66
C PRO A 35 1.04 2.21 -10.94
N ALA A 36 1.30 1.94 -12.23
CA ALA A 36 1.85 0.67 -12.70
C ALA A 36 3.20 0.31 -12.05
N ASN A 37 4.04 1.31 -11.80
CA ASN A 37 5.31 1.15 -11.08
C ASN A 37 5.12 0.62 -9.66
N ALA A 38 4.19 1.19 -8.90
CA ALA A 38 3.93 0.77 -7.53
C ALA A 38 3.18 -0.57 -7.49
N LYS A 39 2.30 -0.83 -8.46
CA LYS A 39 1.66 -2.13 -8.64
C LYS A 39 2.67 -3.25 -8.84
N ALA A 40 3.68 -3.04 -9.70
CA ALA A 40 4.74 -4.03 -9.91
C ALA A 40 5.54 -4.32 -8.63
N CYS A 41 5.80 -3.30 -7.79
CA CYS A 41 6.44 -3.50 -6.49
C CYS A 41 5.56 -4.28 -5.51
N LEU A 42 4.26 -3.98 -5.45
CA LEU A 42 3.31 -4.71 -4.61
C LEU A 42 3.21 -6.19 -5.04
N ASP A 43 3.10 -6.43 -6.33
CA ASP A 43 3.02 -7.78 -6.90
C ASP A 43 4.30 -8.59 -6.61
N SER A 44 5.47 -7.96 -6.81
CA SER A 44 6.76 -8.57 -6.48
C SER A 44 6.89 -8.88 -4.98
N ALA A 45 6.43 -7.98 -4.11
CA ALA A 45 6.43 -8.20 -2.66
C ALA A 45 5.55 -9.38 -2.26
N VAL A 46 4.38 -9.54 -2.90
CA VAL A 46 3.50 -10.69 -2.69
C VAL A 46 4.11 -11.98 -3.22
N SER A 47 4.68 -11.96 -4.43
CA SER A 47 5.35 -13.13 -5.00
C SER A 47 6.53 -13.60 -4.14
N ARG A 48 7.23 -12.68 -3.46
CA ARG A 48 8.32 -12.97 -2.52
C ARG A 48 7.84 -13.23 -1.09
N ASN A 49 6.55 -13.11 -0.83
CA ASN A 49 5.93 -13.19 0.50
C ASN A 49 6.65 -12.29 1.54
N SER A 50 7.09 -11.10 1.10
CA SER A 50 7.94 -10.20 1.88
C SER A 50 7.12 -9.04 2.44
N CYS A 51 6.79 -9.11 3.74
CA CYS A 51 6.11 -8.01 4.41
C CYS A 51 6.96 -6.74 4.46
N HIS A 52 8.29 -6.82 4.42
CA HIS A 52 9.12 -5.63 4.40
C HIS A 52 8.95 -4.85 3.09
N GLU A 53 9.03 -5.55 1.96
CA GLU A 53 8.81 -4.96 0.62
C GLU A 53 7.38 -4.46 0.46
N LEU A 54 6.38 -5.21 0.96
CA LEU A 54 4.98 -4.82 0.89
C LEU A 54 4.72 -3.49 1.62
N ARG A 55 5.39 -3.27 2.77
CA ARG A 55 5.30 -2.01 3.52
C ARG A 55 5.85 -0.84 2.74
N ALA A 56 7.01 -1.03 2.11
CA ALA A 56 7.69 0.00 1.35
C ALA A 56 6.86 0.39 0.11
N ALA A 57 6.34 -0.60 -0.61
CA ALA A 57 5.48 -0.38 -1.77
C ALA A 57 4.17 0.31 -1.38
N ALA A 58 3.51 -0.12 -0.30
CA ALA A 58 2.30 0.51 0.21
C ALA A 58 2.52 1.99 0.59
N LYS A 59 3.62 2.30 1.30
CA LYS A 59 3.99 3.68 1.62
C LYS A 59 4.26 4.52 0.37
N ALA A 60 4.89 3.95 -0.65
CA ALA A 60 5.12 4.64 -1.91
C ALA A 60 3.80 5.01 -2.59
N VAL A 61 2.82 4.08 -2.64
CA VAL A 61 1.47 4.37 -3.15
C VAL A 61 0.81 5.50 -2.37
N THR A 62 0.80 5.42 -1.02
CA THR A 62 0.21 6.48 -0.19
C THR A 62 0.89 7.82 -0.43
N LYS A 63 2.21 7.86 -0.58
CA LYS A 63 2.96 9.09 -0.88
C LYS A 63 2.58 9.65 -2.25
N THR A 64 2.56 8.84 -3.30
CA THR A 64 2.19 9.28 -4.65
C THR A 64 0.75 9.79 -4.70
N ILE A 65 -0.17 9.13 -4.00
CA ILE A 65 -1.56 9.60 -3.85
C ILE A 65 -1.56 10.95 -3.13
N ASN A 66 -0.92 11.06 -1.97
CA ASN A 66 -0.86 12.31 -1.22
C ASN A 66 -0.27 13.46 -2.08
N GLU A 67 0.85 13.22 -2.78
CA GLU A 67 1.44 14.19 -3.72
C GLU A 67 0.50 14.58 -4.88
N ALA A 68 -0.38 13.67 -5.32
CA ALA A 68 -1.38 13.95 -6.34
C ALA A 68 -2.58 14.76 -5.82
N PHE A 69 -2.90 14.67 -4.53
CA PHE A 69 -4.02 15.38 -3.90
C PHE A 69 -3.62 16.69 -3.19
N TYR A 70 -2.36 16.83 -2.76
CA TYR A 70 -1.85 17.98 -1.99
C TYR A 70 -0.86 18.85 -2.76
N LYS A 71 -0.74 18.69 -4.10
CA LYS A 71 -0.07 19.67 -4.95
C LYS A 71 -0.97 20.89 -5.14
N GLU A 72 -0.89 21.83 -4.20
CA GLU A 72 -1.20 23.25 -4.41
C GLU A 72 0.05 24.00 -4.86
#